data_AF-A0A7S4UMQ0-F1
#
_entry.id   AF-A0A7S4UMQ0-F1
#
_cell.length_a   1.000
_cell.length_b   1.000
_cell.length_c   1.000
_cell.angle_alpha   90.00
_cell.angle_beta   90.00
_cell.angle_gamma   90.00
#
_symmetry.space_group_name_H-M   'P 1'
#
loop_
_entity.id
_entity.type
_entity.pdbx_description
1 polymer ?
#
loop_
_entity_poly.entity_id
_entity_poly.type
_entity_poly.pdbx_seq_one_letter_code
_entity_poly.pdbx_strand_id
1 'polypeptide(L)'
;MICFTSFLYITHIYTQAYTSGDAPLAFIDRLEVSDGNGPVDALSSALKRALSPPHPFLNTIELTDYKVRILDPEKATGATTRVMIDFEDTTTGESWTTVSVDRNVISASLNALVDGFEYALVQHSDSCVLCDDAY
;
A
#
# COMPACT_ATOMS: atom_id res chain seq x y z
N MET A 1 -5.35 -13.13 5.04
CA MET A 1 -5.17 -13.74 3.70
C MET A 1 -5.88 -12.84 2.69
N ILE A 2 -5.23 -11.72 2.31
CA ILE A 2 -5.81 -10.65 1.46
C ILE A 2 -5.17 -10.66 0.05
N CYS A 3 -4.14 -11.48 -0.16
CA CYS A 3 -3.18 -11.42 -1.27
C CYS A 3 -3.69 -11.86 -2.67
N PHE A 4 -5.01 -11.96 -2.93
CA PHE A 4 -5.50 -12.33 -4.28
C PHE A 4 -6.69 -11.51 -4.78
N THR A 5 -7.43 -10.83 -3.92
CA THR A 5 -8.63 -10.08 -4.33
C THR A 5 -8.33 -8.62 -4.69
N SER A 6 -7.29 -7.99 -4.13
CA SER A 6 -6.93 -6.60 -4.46
C SER A 6 -6.40 -6.43 -5.90
N PHE A 7 -5.67 -7.42 -6.44
CA PHE A 7 -5.08 -7.32 -7.79
C PHE A 7 -6.14 -7.29 -8.91
N LEU A 8 -7.24 -8.00 -8.72
CA LEU A 8 -8.39 -7.97 -9.64
C LEU A 8 -9.25 -6.71 -9.45
N TYR A 9 -9.34 -6.18 -8.22
CA TYR A 9 -10.11 -4.97 -7.95
C TYR A 9 -9.44 -3.72 -8.56
N ILE A 10 -8.11 -3.58 -8.42
CA ILE A 10 -7.36 -2.43 -8.95
C ILE A 10 -7.37 -2.43 -10.49
N THR A 11 -7.16 -3.58 -11.14
CA THR A 11 -7.21 -3.67 -12.61
C THR A 11 -8.61 -3.38 -13.15
N HIS A 12 -9.68 -3.82 -12.47
CA HIS A 12 -11.05 -3.58 -12.92
C HIS A 12 -11.47 -2.11 -12.77
N ILE A 13 -11.05 -1.43 -11.71
CA ILE A 13 -11.29 0.02 -11.53
C ILE A 13 -10.50 0.83 -12.57
N TYR A 14 -9.22 0.52 -12.79
CA TYR A 14 -8.39 1.22 -13.78
C TYR A 14 -8.95 1.10 -15.20
N THR A 15 -9.51 -0.06 -15.56
CA THR A 15 -10.05 -0.27 -16.91
C THR A 15 -11.40 0.44 -17.10
N GLN A 16 -12.22 0.54 -16.05
CA GLN A 16 -13.53 1.20 -16.13
C GLN A 16 -13.39 2.72 -16.21
N ALA A 17 -12.48 3.32 -15.43
CA ALA A 17 -12.22 4.77 -15.43
C ALA A 17 -11.63 5.31 -16.76
N TYR A 18 -10.99 4.47 -17.57
CA TYR A 18 -10.46 4.89 -18.89
C TYR A 18 -11.54 4.99 -19.97
N THR A 19 -12.70 4.33 -19.78
CA THR A 19 -13.74 4.23 -20.83
C THR A 19 -14.87 5.24 -20.70
N SER A 20 -15.05 5.90 -19.55
CA SER A 20 -15.98 7.01 -19.43
C SER A 20 -15.23 8.32 -19.62
N GLY A 21 -15.48 9.00 -20.74
CA GLY A 21 -14.93 10.34 -21.05
C GLY A 21 -15.48 11.44 -20.14
N ASP A 22 -15.66 11.15 -18.86
CA ASP A 22 -16.01 12.10 -17.83
C ASP A 22 -14.75 12.90 -17.46
N ALA A 23 -14.93 14.18 -17.10
CA ALA A 23 -13.88 15.16 -16.82
C ALA A 23 -12.68 14.55 -16.06
N PRO A 24 -11.44 14.99 -16.33
CA PRO A 24 -10.26 14.31 -15.81
C PRO A 24 -10.40 14.26 -14.29
N LEU A 25 -10.58 13.06 -13.74
CA LEU A 25 -10.13 12.77 -12.38
C LEU A 25 -8.67 13.21 -12.43
N ALA A 26 -8.38 14.38 -11.89
CA ALA A 26 -7.08 15.00 -12.03
C ALA A 26 -6.09 14.04 -11.39
N PHE A 27 -5.46 13.20 -12.20
CA PHE A 27 -4.44 12.28 -11.75
C PHE A 27 -3.27 13.17 -11.32
N ILE A 28 -3.15 13.38 -10.02
CA ILE A 28 -2.09 14.20 -9.45
C ILE A 28 -0.83 13.35 -9.45
N ASP A 29 0.03 13.57 -10.44
CA ASP A 29 1.38 13.03 -10.41
C ASP A 29 2.18 13.75 -9.31
N ARG A 30 2.54 13.00 -8.26
CA ARG A 30 3.29 13.52 -7.11
C ARG A 30 4.56 12.70 -6.93
N LEU A 31 5.69 13.36 -7.18
CA LEU A 31 7.01 12.81 -6.93
C LEU A 31 7.50 13.25 -5.56
N GLU A 32 7.82 12.29 -4.70
CA GLU A 32 8.40 12.54 -3.38
C GLU A 32 9.70 11.76 -3.20
N VAL A 33 10.58 12.33 -2.38
CA VAL A 33 11.85 11.72 -1.99
C VAL A 33 12.00 11.90 -0.49
N SER A 34 12.47 10.85 0.18
CA SER A 34 12.79 10.90 1.61
C SER A 34 14.10 10.17 1.87
N ASP A 35 14.81 10.63 2.88
CA ASP A 35 15.90 9.89 3.50
C ASP A 35 15.35 8.92 4.55
N GLY A 36 16.17 7.95 4.96
CA GLY A 36 15.85 6.96 5.99
C GLY A 36 17.05 6.09 6.33
N ASN A 37 16.93 5.26 7.35
CA ASN A 37 17.99 4.35 7.83
C ASN A 37 18.20 3.12 6.91
N GLY A 38 17.60 3.13 5.73
CA GLY A 38 17.70 2.09 4.71
C GLY A 38 16.75 2.36 3.53
N PRO A 39 16.86 1.57 2.45
CA PRO A 39 16.05 1.80 1.25
C PRO A 39 14.54 1.64 1.50
N VAL A 40 14.14 0.70 2.36
CA VAL A 40 12.72 0.47 2.69
C VAL A 40 12.15 1.59 3.56
N ASP A 41 12.95 2.10 4.50
CA ASP A 41 12.55 3.20 5.38
C ASP A 41 12.39 4.52 4.61
N ALA A 42 13.36 4.83 3.74
CA ALA A 42 13.31 5.96 2.82
C ALA A 42 12.07 5.87 1.89
N LEU A 43 11.80 4.67 1.35
CA LEU A 43 10.65 4.43 0.48
C LEU A 43 9.32 4.59 1.22
N SER A 44 9.19 4.00 2.41
CA SER A 44 7.99 4.12 3.25
C SER A 44 7.70 5.59 3.57
N SER A 45 8.74 6.34 3.96
CA SER A 45 8.62 7.77 4.29
C SER A 45 8.25 8.61 3.06
N ALA A 46 8.84 8.34 1.89
CA ALA A 46 8.49 9.01 0.65
C ALA A 46 7.04 8.73 0.24
N LEU A 47 6.59 7.48 0.35
CA LEU A 47 5.22 7.07 0.04
C LEU A 47 4.22 7.73 1.00
N LYS A 48 4.50 7.70 2.30
CA LYS A 48 3.70 8.37 3.33
C LYS A 48 3.58 9.86 3.04
N ARG A 49 4.68 10.55 2.73
CA ARG A 49 4.66 11.98 2.34
C ARG A 49 3.84 12.26 1.08
N ALA A 50 3.85 11.37 0.10
CA ALA A 50 3.05 11.52 -1.11
C ALA A 50 1.54 11.43 -0.81
N LEU A 51 1.16 10.54 0.12
CA LEU A 51 -0.22 10.22 0.49
C LEU A 51 -0.79 11.09 1.63
N SER A 52 0.05 11.68 2.50
CA SER A 52 -0.40 12.46 3.65
C SER A 52 -1.27 13.69 3.31
N PRO A 53 -1.04 14.46 2.21
CA PRO A 53 -1.85 15.66 1.94
C PRO A 53 -3.35 15.39 1.76
N PRO A 54 -3.79 14.38 0.98
CA PRO A 54 -5.20 13.99 0.93
C PRO A 54 -5.66 13.15 2.14
N HIS A 55 -4.74 12.47 2.85
CA HIS A 55 -5.07 11.51 3.91
C HIS A 55 -4.21 11.74 5.16
N PRO A 56 -4.48 12.80 5.95
CA PRO A 56 -3.65 13.17 7.09
C PRO A 56 -3.63 12.12 8.22
N PHE A 57 -4.66 11.25 8.29
CA PHE A 57 -4.70 10.15 9.24
C PHE A 57 -3.62 9.10 8.98
N LEU A 58 -3.08 8.98 7.76
CA LEU A 58 -1.95 8.07 7.49
C LEU A 58 -0.72 8.39 8.35
N ASN A 59 -0.64 9.60 8.90
CA ASN A 59 0.39 9.97 9.86
C ASN A 59 0.34 9.15 11.15
N THR A 60 -0.82 8.65 11.55
CA THR A 60 -1.01 7.82 12.75
C THR A 60 -0.62 6.36 12.53
N ILE A 61 -0.46 5.94 11.27
CA ILE A 61 -0.05 4.59 10.91
C ILE A 61 1.47 4.46 10.97
N GLU A 62 1.94 3.48 11.74
CA GLU A 62 3.35 3.19 11.92
C GLU A 62 3.66 1.74 11.51
N LEU A 63 4.88 1.51 11.02
CA LEU A 63 5.39 0.17 10.77
C LEU A 63 6.05 -0.34 12.04
N THR A 64 5.54 -1.43 12.59
CA THR A 64 6.01 -1.98 13.86
C THR A 64 7.00 -3.12 13.68
N ASP A 65 6.92 -3.84 12.55
CA ASP A 65 7.85 -4.92 12.24
C ASP A 65 8.07 -5.09 10.73
N TYR A 66 9.28 -5.52 10.37
CA TYR A 66 9.68 -5.78 9.00
C TYR A 66 10.47 -7.08 8.93
N LYS A 67 9.91 -8.07 8.23
CA LYS A 67 10.48 -9.42 8.15
C LYS A 67 10.64 -9.87 6.70
N VAL A 68 11.82 -10.38 6.38
CA VAL A 68 12.13 -10.95 5.06
C VAL A 68 12.45 -12.43 5.22
N ARG A 69 11.87 -13.27 4.36
CA ARG A 69 12.16 -14.71 4.29
C ARG A 69 12.45 -15.14 2.86
N ILE A 70 13.54 -15.86 2.67
CA ILE A 70 13.86 -16.48 1.39
C ILE A 70 13.13 -17.82 1.33
N LEU A 71 12.31 -18.03 0.29
CA LEU A 71 11.49 -19.23 0.14
C LEU A 71 12.25 -20.37 -0.55
N ASP A 72 13.03 -20.05 -1.59
CA ASP A 72 13.75 -21.02 -2.41
C ASP A 72 15.27 -20.74 -2.39
N PRO A 73 15.97 -20.97 -1.26
CA PRO A 73 17.40 -20.63 -1.16
C PRO A 73 18.27 -21.42 -2.16
N GLU A 74 17.81 -22.60 -2.60
CA GLU A 74 18.51 -23.46 -3.56
C GLU A 74 18.60 -22.86 -4.97
N LYS A 75 17.71 -21.92 -5.32
CA LYS A 75 17.70 -21.27 -6.63
C LYS A 75 18.70 -20.11 -6.75
N ALA A 76 19.52 -19.87 -5.73
CA ALA A 76 20.52 -18.80 -5.68
C ALA A 76 19.94 -17.44 -6.13
N THR A 77 20.34 -16.92 -7.30
CA THR A 77 19.85 -15.63 -7.84
C THR A 77 18.39 -15.65 -8.29
N GLY A 78 17.81 -16.83 -8.45
CA GLY A 78 16.37 -17.03 -8.74
C GLY A 78 15.53 -17.26 -7.49
N ALA A 79 16.09 -17.11 -6.29
CA ALA A 79 15.39 -17.31 -5.05
C ALA A 79 14.25 -16.29 -4.89
N THR A 80 13.05 -16.79 -4.61
CA THR A 80 11.89 -15.95 -4.34
C THR A 80 11.96 -15.46 -2.89
N THR A 81 11.72 -14.18 -2.69
CA THR A 81 11.73 -13.52 -1.38
C THR A 81 10.30 -13.17 -0.97
N ARG A 82 9.95 -13.47 0.28
CA ARG A 82 8.70 -13.06 0.92
C ARG A 82 9.00 -11.95 1.92
N VAL A 83 8.34 -10.82 1.74
CA VAL A 83 8.39 -9.68 2.66
C VAL A 83 7.08 -9.62 3.42
N MET A 84 7.17 -9.39 4.73
CA MET A 84 6.05 -9.22 5.63
C MET A 84 6.25 -7.95 6.44
N ILE A 85 5.24 -7.09 6.46
CA ILE A 85 5.27 -5.81 7.17
C ILE A 85 4.07 -5.77 8.10
N ASP A 86 4.36 -5.54 9.38
CA ASP A 86 3.36 -5.34 10.42
C ASP A 86 3.15 -3.82 10.58
N PHE A 87 1.89 -3.41 10.55
CA PHE A 87 1.44 -2.03 10.70
C PHE A 87 0.57 -1.91 11.95
N GLU A 88 0.61 -0.74 12.58
CA GLU A 88 -0.24 -0.38 13.70
C GLU A 88 -0.76 1.04 13.53
N ASP A 89 -2.04 1.25 13.77
CA ASP A 89 -2.62 2.58 13.93
C ASP A 89 -2.54 3.00 15.40
N THR A 90 -1.71 3.99 15.67
CA THR A 90 -1.50 4.53 17.03
C THR A 90 -2.76 5.17 17.64
N THR A 91 -3.76 5.52 16.82
CA THR A 91 -5.01 6.15 17.31
C THR A 91 -6.05 5.12 17.72
N THR A 92 -6.26 4.09 16.90
CA THR A 92 -7.28 3.05 17.13
C THR A 92 -6.73 1.84 17.88
N GLY A 93 -5.41 1.61 17.83
CA GLY A 93 -4.75 0.40 18.32
C GLY A 93 -4.95 -0.82 17.41
N GLU A 94 -5.53 -0.62 16.22
CA GLU A 94 -5.67 -1.71 15.24
C GLU A 94 -4.31 -2.03 14.63
N SER A 95 -4.03 -3.32 14.47
CA SER A 95 -2.82 -3.81 13.82
C SER A 95 -3.15 -4.77 12.70
N TRP A 96 -2.37 -4.71 11.62
CA TRP A 96 -2.52 -5.61 10.49
C TRP A 96 -1.16 -5.95 9.89
N THR A 97 -1.14 -7.08 9.19
CA THR A 97 0.06 -7.59 8.54
C THR A 97 -0.19 -7.70 7.05
N THR A 98 0.75 -7.20 6.25
CA THR A 98 0.78 -7.39 4.80
C THR A 98 1.90 -8.31 4.39
N VAL A 99 1.69 -9.02 3.29
CA VAL A 99 2.66 -9.99 2.76
C VAL A 99 2.73 -9.84 1.25
N SER A 100 3.94 -9.70 0.74
CA SER A 100 4.22 -9.70 -0.69
C SER A 100 5.38 -10.64 -1.01
N VAL A 101 5.38 -11.17 -2.23
CA VAL A 101 6.35 -12.17 -2.69
C VAL A 101 6.87 -11.77 -4.06
N ASP A 102 8.18 -11.57 -4.17
CA ASP A 102 8.86 -11.22 -5.42
C ASP A 102 10.29 -11.80 -5.42
N ARG A 103 10.90 -11.90 -6.60
CA ARG A 103 12.33 -12.20 -6.72
C ARG A 103 13.20 -11.03 -6.27
N ASN A 104 12.70 -9.80 -6.37
CA ASN A 104 13.39 -8.61 -5.89
C ASN A 104 12.84 -8.15 -4.53
N VAL A 105 13.72 -8.06 -3.53
CA VAL A 105 13.33 -7.62 -2.17
C VAL A 105 12.75 -6.21 -2.15
N ILE A 106 13.24 -5.29 -2.98
CA ILE A 106 12.75 -3.91 -3.04
C ILE A 106 11.34 -3.87 -3.63
N SER A 107 11.08 -4.61 -4.72
CA SER A 107 9.75 -4.70 -5.32
C SER A 107 8.75 -5.36 -4.36
N ALA A 108 9.14 -6.44 -3.68
CA ALA A 108 8.31 -7.07 -2.66
C ALA A 108 7.99 -6.10 -1.52
N SER A 109 8.98 -5.33 -1.04
CA SER A 109 8.78 -4.34 0.01
C SER A 109 7.87 -3.20 -0.41
N LEU A 110 8.03 -2.66 -1.63
CA LEU A 110 7.14 -1.62 -2.16
C LEU A 110 5.69 -2.13 -2.23
N ASN A 111 5.48 -3.33 -2.78
CA ASN A 111 4.15 -3.91 -2.90
C ASN A 111 3.51 -4.13 -1.52
N ALA A 112 4.26 -4.67 -0.55
CA ALA A 112 3.75 -4.84 0.81
C ALA A 112 3.42 -3.49 1.49
N LEU A 113 4.22 -2.45 1.26
CA LEU A 113 3.95 -1.10 1.75
C LEU A 113 2.65 -0.54 1.16
N VAL A 114 2.49 -0.64 -0.16
CA VAL A 114 1.29 -0.18 -0.88
C VAL A 114 0.05 -0.91 -0.38
N ASP A 115 0.08 -2.24 -0.28
CA ASP A 115 -1.02 -3.04 0.27
C ASP A 115 -1.37 -2.61 1.71
N GLY A 116 -0.36 -2.25 2.50
CA GLY A 116 -0.53 -1.83 3.89
C GLY A 116 -1.23 -0.49 4.03
N PHE A 117 -0.80 0.49 3.24
CA PHE A 117 -1.47 1.80 3.20
C PHE A 117 -2.85 1.72 2.53
N GLU A 118 -3.03 0.88 1.50
CA GLU A 118 -4.34 0.65 0.89
C GLU A 118 -5.33 0.09 1.92
N TYR A 119 -4.92 -0.90 2.72
CA TYR A 119 -5.76 -1.42 3.80
C TYR A 119 -6.15 -0.33 4.81
N ALA A 120 -5.20 0.51 5.22
CA ALA A 120 -5.47 1.64 6.12
C ALA A 120 -6.48 2.63 5.51
N LEU A 121 -6.34 2.92 4.21
CA LEU A 121 -7.26 3.79 3.48
C LEU A 121 -8.67 3.19 3.43
N VAL A 122 -8.79 1.90 3.13
CA VAL A 122 -10.09 1.21 3.08
C VAL A 122 -10.78 1.25 4.45
N GLN A 123 -10.04 0.98 5.53
CA GLN A 123 -10.60 1.03 6.89
C GLN A 123 -11.03 2.43 7.33
N HIS A 124 -10.35 3.48 6.86
CA HIS A 124 -10.70 4.86 7.17
C HIS A 124 -11.66 5.49 6.15
N SER A 125 -12.00 4.79 5.07
CA SER A 125 -12.88 5.28 4.01
C SER A 125 -14.37 5.23 4.37
N ASP A 126 -14.72 5.36 5.65
CA ASP A 126 -16.10 5.47 6.13
C ASP A 126 -16.77 6.79 5.65
N SER A 127 -17.04 6.86 4.35
CA SER A 127 -18.22 7.48 3.78
C SER A 127 -18.55 6.72 2.51
N CYS A 128 -19.55 5.85 2.60
CA CYS A 128 -20.32 5.44 1.43
C CYS A 128 -20.78 6.73 0.71
N VAL A 129 -20.07 7.13 -0.36
CA VAL A 129 -20.45 8.27 -1.22
C VAL A 129 -21.82 8.04 -1.87
N LEU A 130 -22.28 6.79 -1.95
CA LEU A 130 -23.60 6.42 -2.47
C LEU A 130 -24.73 6.49 -1.44
N CYS A 131 -24.43 6.84 -0.18
CA CYS A 131 -25.42 6.85 0.90
C CYS A 131 -26.07 8.23 1.12
N ASP A 132 -25.64 9.27 0.38
CA ASP A 132 -26.19 10.64 0.47
C ASP A 132 -27.25 10.99 -0.61
N ASP A 133 -27.59 10.07 -1.53
CA ASP A 133 -28.63 10.31 -2.56
C ASP A 133 -30.04 9.83 -2.17
N ALA A 134 -30.41 9.98 -0.89
CA ALA A 134 -31.76 9.67 -0.42
C ALA A 134 -32.36 10.77 0.46
N TYR A 135 -32.68 11.93 -0.13
CA TYR A 135 -33.93 12.69 0.09
C TYR A 135 -34.08 13.86 -0.88
#